data_AF-A0A5D2IYU3-F1
#
_entry.id   AF-A0A5D2IYU3-F1
#
_cell.length_a   1.000
_cell.length_b   1.000
_cell.length_c   1.000
_cell.angle_alpha   90.00
_cell.angle_beta   90.00
_cell.angle_gamma   90.00
#
_symmetry.space_group_name_H-M   'P 1'
#
loop_
_entity.id
_entity.type
_entity.pdbx_description
1 polymer ?
#
loop_
_entity_poly.entity_id
_entity_poly.type
_entity_poly.pdbx_seq_one_letter_code
_entity_poly.pdbx_strand_id
1 'polypeptide(L)'
;MRISKVYSWFYGYYPWMVVFATTLVLFGSLSKSNSNQDEVPLKASKFQKPLRLPNKGYGYPPVLAYWISGSKGDSNKMVRLLKAIYHPRNQYLLQLDSGSSDYERENLGFLIESETVLQTFGNVNVEGKSYAVNKMGSSALAATLHAAALLLKINSDWDWFIPLSASSYPLMNQDDLLHAFTFLPRELNFIDYISNPGWKQRGEINRIVVDPNLYYKSNTPINYDVETRKPDAFEIFGGSPWVILSRSFMEFCIYGWDNIPRKLLMYFTNVAYPLETYFHTVICNSFEFQNTTLSNDLSFCSANSRR
;
A
#
# COMPACT_ATOMS: atom_id res chain seq x y z
N MET A 1 -25.05 75.73 65.34
CA MET A 1 -23.59 76.02 65.29
C MET A 1 -23.09 75.62 63.90
N ARG A 2 -22.33 76.49 63.21
CA ARG A 2 -21.53 76.34 61.94
C ARG A 2 -21.86 75.16 60.99
N ILE A 3 -22.37 75.35 59.76
CA ILE A 3 -21.81 75.97 58.52
C ILE A 3 -20.85 75.06 57.70
N SER A 4 -21.30 74.61 56.52
CA SER A 4 -20.65 74.68 55.17
C SER A 4 -21.58 73.97 54.15
N LYS A 5 -22.12 74.61 53.09
CA LYS A 5 -21.58 75.16 51.82
C LYS A 5 -21.35 74.13 50.69
N VAL A 6 -22.08 74.35 49.58
CA VAL A 6 -21.62 74.40 48.16
C VAL A 6 -21.36 73.03 47.47
N TYR A 7 -21.67 72.79 46.17
CA TYR A 7 -22.12 73.65 45.04
C TYR A 7 -23.33 73.06 44.25
N SER A 8 -23.57 73.53 43.01
CA SER A 8 -24.47 72.98 41.98
C SER A 8 -23.67 72.57 40.73
N TRP A 9 -24.17 71.65 39.88
CA TRP A 9 -23.88 71.69 38.44
C TRP A 9 -24.92 71.00 37.57
N PHE A 10 -24.88 71.34 36.27
CA PHE A 10 -25.98 71.23 35.31
C PHE A 10 -26.01 69.91 34.50
N TYR A 11 -27.23 69.57 34.05
CA TYR A 11 -27.58 69.26 32.66
C TYR A 11 -26.42 69.16 31.64
N GLY A 12 -26.37 68.08 30.84
CA GLY A 12 -25.57 68.10 29.60
C GLY A 12 -25.13 66.79 28.92
N TYR A 13 -25.90 65.70 28.91
CA TYR A 13 -25.45 64.43 28.29
C TYR A 13 -26.39 63.71 27.31
N TYR A 14 -27.57 64.27 26.99
CA TYR A 14 -28.53 63.59 26.11
C TYR A 14 -28.40 63.79 24.58
N PRO A 15 -27.84 64.89 24.01
CA PRO A 15 -27.93 65.11 22.56
C PRO A 15 -26.89 64.36 21.72
N TRP A 16 -25.75 63.93 22.28
CA TRP A 16 -24.66 63.32 21.51
C TRP A 16 -24.90 61.85 21.13
N MET A 17 -25.60 61.08 21.97
CA MET A 17 -25.86 59.65 21.72
C MET A 17 -26.75 59.42 20.47
N VAL A 18 -27.68 60.34 20.19
CA VAL A 18 -28.60 60.24 19.04
C VAL A 18 -27.88 60.52 17.71
N VAL A 19 -26.90 61.44 17.71
CA VAL A 19 -26.11 61.78 16.51
C VAL A 19 -25.17 60.64 16.11
N PHE A 20 -24.66 59.86 17.06
CA PHE A 20 -23.81 58.71 16.77
C PHE A 20 -24.59 57.52 16.17
N ALA A 21 -25.85 57.34 16.55
CA ALA A 21 -26.70 56.28 16.02
C ALA A 21 -27.11 56.53 14.55
N THR A 22 -27.36 57.79 14.16
CA THR A 22 -27.80 58.13 12.81
C THR A 22 -26.66 58.14 11.78
N THR A 23 -25.44 58.49 12.18
CA THR A 23 -24.27 58.44 11.28
C THR A 23 -23.84 57.02 10.93
N LEU A 24 -23.98 56.05 11.85
CA LEU A 24 -23.63 54.65 11.57
C LEU A 24 -24.51 54.01 10.48
N VAL A 25 -25.82 54.34 10.47
CA VAL A 25 -26.79 53.81 9.49
C VAL A 25 -26.56 54.40 8.09
N LEU A 26 -26.12 55.67 8.01
CA LEU A 26 -25.75 56.32 6.75
C LEU A 26 -24.44 55.77 6.17
N PHE A 27 -23.44 55.45 7.02
CA PHE A 27 -22.22 54.78 6.55
C PHE A 27 -22.46 53.33 6.09
N GLY A 28 -23.40 52.61 6.72
CA GLY A 28 -23.80 51.27 6.29
C GLY A 28 -24.57 51.22 4.96
N SER A 29 -25.13 52.33 4.49
CA SER A 29 -25.94 52.38 3.25
C SER A 29 -25.21 52.99 2.04
N LEU A 30 -24.02 53.57 2.22
CA LEU A 30 -23.19 54.12 1.13
C LEU A 30 -22.02 53.22 0.69
N SER A 31 -21.74 52.12 1.40
CA SER A 31 -20.69 51.15 1.00
C SER A 31 -21.23 50.05 0.07
N LYS A 32 -21.93 50.46 -1.01
CA LYS A 32 -22.34 49.58 -2.11
C LYS A 32 -21.98 50.19 -3.46
N SER A 33 -20.69 50.51 -3.60
CA SER A 33 -20.11 50.96 -4.86
C SER A 33 -19.96 49.79 -5.83
N ASN A 34 -20.45 49.94 -7.05
CA ASN A 34 -20.26 48.97 -8.13
C ASN A 34 -18.78 48.89 -8.53
N SER A 35 -18.08 47.85 -8.09
CA SER A 35 -16.86 47.39 -8.77
C SER A 35 -17.25 46.43 -9.90
N ASN A 36 -17.54 46.99 -11.08
CA ASN A 36 -17.46 46.20 -12.31
C ASN A 36 -15.98 45.89 -12.55
N GLN A 37 -15.51 44.75 -12.02
CA GLN A 37 -14.29 44.10 -12.49
C GLN A 37 -14.72 42.98 -13.41
N ASP A 38 -14.20 42.99 -14.64
CA ASP A 38 -14.43 41.93 -15.60
C ASP A 38 -13.86 40.62 -15.05
N GLU A 39 -14.74 39.72 -14.61
CA GLU A 39 -14.37 38.35 -14.27
C GLU A 39 -13.90 37.65 -15.54
N VAL A 40 -12.59 37.71 -15.82
CA VAL A 40 -11.93 36.76 -16.72
C VAL A 40 -12.25 35.38 -16.16
N PRO A 41 -13.00 34.51 -16.89
CA PRO A 41 -13.35 33.21 -16.35
C PRO A 41 -12.07 32.38 -16.32
N LEU A 42 -11.46 32.30 -15.14
CA LEU A 42 -10.56 31.24 -14.78
C LEU A 42 -11.39 29.97 -14.85
N LYS A 43 -11.46 29.39 -16.06
CA LYS A 43 -11.91 28.04 -16.31
C LYS A 43 -11.02 27.17 -15.44
N ALA A 44 -11.52 26.87 -14.24
CA ALA A 44 -11.13 25.68 -13.52
C ALA A 44 -11.43 24.54 -14.49
N SER A 45 -10.41 24.13 -15.24
CA SER A 45 -10.48 22.90 -15.99
C SER A 45 -10.77 21.85 -14.95
N LYS A 46 -12.02 21.38 -14.91
CA LYS A 46 -12.33 20.06 -14.40
C LYS A 46 -11.43 19.13 -15.19
N PHE A 47 -10.25 18.86 -14.65
CA PHE A 47 -9.38 17.81 -15.13
C PHE A 47 -10.22 16.54 -14.95
N GLN A 48 -10.91 16.16 -16.02
CA GLN A 48 -11.55 14.86 -16.10
C GLN A 48 -10.42 13.88 -15.79
N LYS A 49 -10.55 13.14 -14.68
CA LYS A 49 -9.63 12.04 -14.36
C LYS A 49 -9.43 11.26 -15.66
N PRO A 50 -8.23 11.25 -16.26
CA PRO A 50 -8.02 10.54 -17.49
C PRO A 50 -7.99 9.06 -17.10
N LEU A 51 -9.17 8.44 -17.06
CA LEU A 51 -9.34 7.00 -16.94
C LEU A 51 -8.94 6.34 -18.26
N ARG A 52 -7.71 6.64 -18.72
CA ARG A 52 -7.08 6.00 -19.85
C ARG A 52 -6.64 4.63 -19.38
N LEU A 53 -7.57 3.69 -19.52
CA LEU A 53 -7.28 2.26 -19.46
C LEU A 53 -6.03 2.01 -20.32
N PRO A 54 -4.96 1.45 -19.75
CA PRO A 54 -3.70 1.31 -20.44
C PRO A 54 -3.84 0.33 -21.62
N ASN A 55 -3.46 0.75 -22.84
CA ASN A 55 -3.49 -0.13 -24.01
C ASN A 55 -2.74 -1.44 -23.73
N LYS A 56 -3.37 -2.59 -24.02
CA LYS A 56 -2.84 -3.94 -23.75
C LYS A 56 -2.56 -4.71 -25.03
N GLY A 57 -1.79 -5.79 -24.90
CA GLY A 57 -1.50 -6.74 -25.96
C GLY A 57 -0.03 -6.75 -26.36
N TYR A 58 0.30 -7.57 -27.35
CA TYR A 58 1.65 -7.74 -27.86
C TYR A 58 2.23 -6.39 -28.36
N GLY A 59 3.45 -6.07 -27.94
CA GLY A 59 4.11 -4.79 -28.27
C GLY A 59 3.71 -3.59 -27.38
N TYR A 60 2.71 -3.70 -26.51
CA TYR A 60 2.45 -2.70 -25.48
C TYR A 60 3.19 -3.05 -24.17
N PRO A 61 3.76 -2.06 -23.45
CA PRO A 61 4.37 -2.29 -22.14
C PRO A 61 3.39 -2.95 -21.16
N PRO A 62 3.84 -3.68 -20.14
CA PRO A 62 2.93 -4.25 -19.15
C PRO A 62 2.36 -3.19 -18.21
N VAL A 63 1.40 -3.60 -17.39
CA VAL A 63 0.92 -2.88 -16.21
C VAL A 63 1.41 -3.64 -14.98
N LEU A 64 2.25 -3.00 -14.15
CA LEU A 64 2.78 -3.63 -12.94
C LEU A 64 1.95 -3.20 -11.72
N ALA A 65 1.61 -4.17 -10.87
CA ALA A 65 0.88 -3.95 -9.62
C ALA A 65 1.82 -4.17 -8.42
N TYR A 66 2.25 -3.07 -7.81
CA TYR A 66 3.12 -3.07 -6.65
C TYR A 66 2.31 -3.08 -5.36
N TRP A 67 2.66 -3.96 -4.43
CA TRP A 67 2.26 -3.85 -3.03
C TRP A 67 3.47 -3.44 -2.18
N ILE A 68 3.37 -2.33 -1.47
CA ILE A 68 4.42 -1.84 -0.58
C ILE A 68 3.96 -2.03 0.86
N SER A 69 4.65 -2.92 1.57
CA SER A 69 4.42 -3.20 2.99
C SER A 69 5.40 -2.43 3.90
N GLY A 70 4.91 -1.93 5.03
CA GLY A 70 5.71 -1.26 6.04
C GLY A 70 5.16 -1.46 7.46
N SER A 71 5.95 -1.07 8.45
CA SER A 71 5.55 -1.06 9.86
C SER A 71 5.83 0.32 10.49
N LYS A 72 5.90 0.37 11.81
CA LYS A 72 6.06 1.61 12.60
C LYS A 72 7.18 2.51 12.07
N GLY A 73 6.84 3.75 11.72
CA GLY A 73 7.79 4.74 11.22
C GLY A 73 8.30 4.53 9.79
N ASP A 74 7.77 3.56 9.03
CA ASP A 74 8.17 3.34 7.64
C ASP A 74 7.48 4.26 6.62
N SER A 75 6.43 5.00 6.98
CA SER A 75 5.62 5.82 6.07
C SER A 75 6.46 6.69 5.11
N ASN A 76 7.49 7.38 5.63
CA ASN A 76 8.38 8.22 4.82
C ASN A 76 9.26 7.41 3.85
N LYS A 77 9.67 6.19 4.23
CA LYS A 77 10.41 5.28 3.35
C LYS A 77 9.51 4.74 2.25
N MET A 78 8.26 4.41 2.57
CA MET A 78 7.26 3.96 1.60
C MET A 78 6.95 5.05 0.57
N VAL A 79 6.74 6.30 0.99
CA VAL A 79 6.53 7.43 0.08
C VAL A 79 7.77 7.69 -0.79
N ARG A 80 8.99 7.59 -0.22
CA ARG A 80 10.24 7.68 -0.98
C ARG A 80 10.35 6.58 -2.03
N LEU A 81 10.09 5.32 -1.65
CA LEU A 81 10.10 4.18 -2.56
C LEU A 81 9.07 4.36 -3.68
N LEU A 82 7.82 4.66 -3.32
CA LEU A 82 6.74 4.93 -4.28
C LEU A 82 7.18 5.96 -5.32
N LYS A 83 7.72 7.12 -4.89
CA LYS A 83 8.20 8.16 -5.81
C LYS A 83 9.33 7.71 -6.73
N ALA A 84 10.16 6.74 -6.31
CA ALA A 84 11.24 6.19 -7.13
C ALA A 84 10.76 5.16 -8.17
N ILE A 85 9.65 4.47 -7.93
CA ILE A 85 9.05 3.46 -8.84
C ILE A 85 7.76 3.95 -9.52
N TYR A 86 7.36 5.21 -9.33
CA TYR A 86 6.08 5.70 -9.79
C TYR A 86 6.04 5.88 -11.31
N HIS A 87 5.03 5.29 -11.95
CA HIS A 87 4.71 5.51 -13.34
C HIS A 87 3.18 5.43 -13.53
N PRO A 88 2.55 6.34 -14.30
CA PRO A 88 1.09 6.48 -14.37
C PRO A 88 0.34 5.26 -14.93
N ARG A 89 1.03 4.35 -15.62
CA ARG A 89 0.47 3.09 -16.14
C ARG A 89 0.27 2.02 -15.06
N ASN A 90 1.10 2.04 -14.01
CA ASN A 90 1.18 1.00 -13.00
C ASN A 90 0.16 1.23 -11.88
N GLN A 91 0.09 0.29 -10.93
CA GLN A 91 -0.75 0.38 -9.75
C GLN A 91 0.04 0.16 -8.47
N TYR A 92 -0.40 0.80 -7.40
CA TYR A 92 0.31 0.81 -6.12
C TYR A 92 -0.67 0.65 -4.96
N LEU A 93 -0.48 -0.38 -4.15
CA LEU A 93 -1.19 -0.58 -2.88
C LEU A 93 -0.19 -0.44 -1.73
N LEU A 94 -0.41 0.53 -0.84
CA LEU A 94 0.42 0.79 0.32
C LEU A 94 -0.28 0.25 1.58
N GLN A 95 0.46 -0.48 2.41
CA GLN A 95 -0.05 -1.02 3.66
C GLN A 95 0.94 -0.78 4.81
N LEU A 96 0.43 -0.28 5.93
CA LEU A 96 1.12 -0.26 7.22
C LEU A 96 0.48 -1.27 8.17
N ASP A 97 1.29 -2.09 8.83
CA ASP A 97 0.83 -3.11 9.77
C ASP A 97 0.42 -2.54 11.16
N SER A 98 0.00 -3.44 12.06
CA SER A 98 -0.45 -3.05 13.41
C SER A 98 0.63 -2.44 14.32
N GLY A 99 1.90 -2.50 13.93
CA GLY A 99 2.98 -1.79 14.62
C GLY A 99 2.87 -0.27 14.45
N SER A 100 2.29 0.20 13.34
CA SER A 100 2.02 1.61 13.08
C SER A 100 0.78 2.11 13.84
N SER A 101 0.80 3.39 14.22
CA SER A 101 -0.37 4.04 14.82
C SER A 101 -1.44 4.39 13.77
N ASP A 102 -2.68 4.63 14.20
CA ASP A 102 -3.73 5.16 13.30
C ASP A 102 -3.31 6.50 12.70
N TYR A 103 -2.68 7.37 13.49
CA TYR A 103 -2.08 8.62 13.00
C TYR A 103 -1.03 8.40 11.90
N GLU A 104 -0.15 7.40 12.01
CA GLU A 104 0.83 7.09 10.95
C GLU A 104 0.16 6.61 9.65
N ARG A 105 -0.99 5.91 9.75
CA ARG A 105 -1.82 5.48 8.61
C ARG A 105 -2.58 6.65 7.96
N GLU A 106 -3.26 7.45 8.76
CA GLU A 106 -3.99 8.65 8.30
C GLU A 106 -3.03 9.65 7.64
N ASN A 107 -1.86 9.90 8.25
CA ASN A 107 -0.83 10.75 7.70
C ASN A 107 -0.23 10.18 6.39
N LEU A 108 -0.08 8.85 6.26
CA LEU A 108 0.31 8.25 4.99
C LEU A 108 -0.75 8.51 3.89
N GLY A 109 -2.04 8.36 4.22
CA GLY A 109 -3.14 8.71 3.32
C GLY A 109 -3.07 10.17 2.87
N PHE A 110 -2.96 11.09 3.83
CA PHE A 110 -2.84 12.54 3.56
C PHE A 110 -1.62 12.88 2.68
N LEU A 111 -0.46 12.27 2.94
CA LEU A 111 0.73 12.46 2.11
C LEU A 111 0.49 12.04 0.66
N ILE A 112 -0.18 10.92 0.41
CA ILE A 112 -0.52 10.47 -0.95
C ILE A 112 -1.55 11.39 -1.62
N GLU A 113 -2.57 11.84 -0.88
CA GLU A 113 -3.60 12.75 -1.40
C GLU A 113 -3.06 14.17 -1.68
N SER A 114 -2.02 14.61 -0.97
CA SER A 114 -1.38 15.91 -1.17
C SER A 114 -0.60 16.03 -2.48
N GLU A 115 -0.21 14.91 -3.09
CA GLU A 115 0.58 14.86 -4.31
C GLU A 115 -0.31 14.90 -5.57
N THR A 116 -0.32 16.06 -6.25
CA THR A 116 -1.20 16.34 -7.40
C THR A 116 -1.09 15.30 -8.52
N VAL A 117 0.10 14.77 -8.78
CA VAL A 117 0.34 13.72 -9.77
C VAL A 117 -0.39 12.43 -9.39
N LEU A 118 -0.25 11.98 -8.14
CA LEU A 118 -0.85 10.74 -7.65
C LEU A 118 -2.38 10.87 -7.64
N GLN A 119 -2.91 12.02 -7.23
CA GLN A 119 -4.34 12.34 -7.27
C GLN A 119 -4.90 12.35 -8.69
N THR A 120 -4.14 12.87 -9.67
CA THR A 120 -4.57 13.01 -11.07
C THR A 120 -4.78 11.65 -11.74
N PHE A 121 -3.83 10.73 -11.57
CA PHE A 121 -3.95 9.38 -12.14
C PHE A 121 -4.79 8.44 -11.27
N GLY A 122 -4.83 8.65 -9.95
CA GLY A 122 -5.65 7.88 -9.02
C GLY A 122 -5.27 6.39 -8.93
N ASN A 123 -4.04 6.06 -9.28
CA ASN A 123 -3.49 4.70 -9.37
C ASN A 123 -2.72 4.24 -8.12
N VAL A 124 -2.84 5.00 -7.03
CA VAL A 124 -2.25 4.72 -5.71
C VAL A 124 -3.36 4.58 -4.68
N ASN A 125 -3.36 3.49 -3.93
CA ASN A 125 -4.31 3.21 -2.85
C ASN A 125 -3.56 2.93 -1.55
N VAL A 126 -4.12 3.38 -0.42
CA VAL A 126 -3.60 3.10 0.93
C VAL A 126 -4.63 2.24 1.67
N GLU A 127 -4.19 1.13 2.27
CA GLU A 127 -5.06 0.29 3.07
C GLU A 127 -5.37 0.97 4.41
N GLY A 128 -6.63 1.39 4.61
CA GLY A 128 -7.07 2.05 5.84
C GLY A 128 -7.28 1.11 7.04
N LYS A 129 -7.35 -0.21 6.80
CA LYS A 129 -7.43 -1.21 7.87
C LYS A 129 -6.04 -1.78 8.14
N SER A 130 -5.78 -2.05 9.41
CA SER A 130 -4.53 -2.62 9.88
C SER A 130 -4.78 -3.95 10.56
N TYR A 131 -3.83 -4.87 10.38
CA TYR A 131 -3.78 -6.17 11.03
C TYR A 131 -2.34 -6.48 11.43
N ALA A 132 -2.15 -7.46 12.32
CA ALA A 132 -0.83 -7.81 12.79
C ALA A 132 -0.10 -8.64 11.74
N VAL A 133 1.20 -8.35 11.54
CA VAL A 133 2.03 -9.02 10.55
C VAL A 133 3.39 -9.36 11.18
N ASN A 134 3.78 -10.62 11.08
CA ASN A 134 5.12 -11.08 11.42
C ASN A 134 5.76 -11.72 10.17
N LYS A 135 6.93 -11.18 9.77
CA LYS A 135 7.68 -11.61 8.58
C LYS A 135 8.08 -13.08 8.58
N MET A 136 8.20 -13.70 9.76
CA MET A 136 8.52 -15.12 9.93
C MET A 136 7.28 -16.03 9.89
N GLY A 137 6.08 -15.46 9.99
CA GLY A 137 4.83 -16.18 10.20
C GLY A 137 3.87 -16.15 9.01
N SER A 138 2.79 -16.89 9.13
CA SER A 138 1.73 -17.01 8.12
C SER A 138 0.90 -15.74 7.95
N SER A 139 0.93 -14.81 8.91
CA SER A 139 0.37 -13.46 8.77
C SER A 139 1.03 -12.66 7.64
N ALA A 140 2.32 -12.84 7.36
CA ALA A 140 2.97 -12.21 6.20
C ALA A 140 2.46 -12.78 4.86
N LEU A 141 2.29 -14.10 4.77
CA LEU A 141 1.66 -14.73 3.60
C LEU A 141 0.21 -14.27 3.44
N ALA A 142 -0.57 -14.23 4.52
CA ALA A 142 -1.95 -13.74 4.51
C ALA A 142 -2.02 -12.28 4.06
N ALA A 143 -1.08 -11.42 4.48
CA ALA A 143 -0.98 -10.03 4.04
C ALA A 143 -0.73 -9.93 2.52
N THR A 144 0.23 -10.71 2.00
CA THR A 144 0.56 -10.74 0.57
C THR A 144 -0.62 -11.21 -0.29
N LEU A 145 -1.31 -12.27 0.13
CA LEU A 145 -2.50 -12.78 -0.56
C LEU A 145 -3.67 -11.79 -0.46
N HIS A 146 -3.87 -11.13 0.69
CA HIS A 146 -4.89 -10.09 0.84
C HIS A 146 -4.62 -8.90 -0.08
N ALA A 147 -3.37 -8.42 -0.15
CA ALA A 147 -2.96 -7.35 -1.04
C ALA A 147 -3.18 -7.69 -2.51
N ALA A 148 -2.84 -8.91 -2.94
CA ALA A 148 -3.10 -9.39 -4.28
C ALA A 148 -4.60 -9.48 -4.59
N ALA A 149 -5.43 -9.98 -3.66
CA ALA A 149 -6.88 -10.01 -3.79
C ALA A 149 -7.50 -8.60 -3.88
N LEU A 150 -6.97 -7.63 -3.13
CA LEU A 150 -7.34 -6.22 -3.23
C LEU A 150 -6.98 -5.65 -4.61
N LEU A 151 -5.77 -5.91 -5.11
CA LEU A 151 -5.34 -5.44 -6.43
C LEU A 151 -6.17 -6.06 -7.57
N LEU A 152 -6.46 -7.37 -7.54
CA LEU A 152 -7.39 -8.02 -8.48
C LEU A 152 -8.79 -7.37 -8.47
N LYS A 153 -9.26 -6.93 -7.29
CA LYS A 153 -10.58 -6.31 -7.11
C LYS A 153 -10.62 -4.83 -7.49
N ILE A 154 -9.54 -4.09 -7.24
CA ILE A 154 -9.42 -2.66 -7.57
C ILE A 154 -9.33 -2.47 -9.08
N ASN A 155 -8.61 -3.36 -9.78
CA ASN A 155 -8.48 -3.31 -11.23
C ASN A 155 -8.08 -4.67 -11.81
N SER A 156 -8.77 -5.08 -12.87
CA SER A 156 -8.46 -6.28 -13.65
C SER A 156 -7.24 -6.16 -14.57
N ASP A 157 -6.58 -4.99 -14.62
CA ASP A 157 -5.74 -4.65 -15.78
C ASP A 157 -4.24 -4.80 -15.64
N TRP A 158 -3.74 -5.23 -14.49
CA TRP A 158 -2.33 -5.52 -14.29
C TRP A 158 -1.90 -6.89 -14.84
N ASP A 159 -0.62 -7.01 -15.20
CA ASP A 159 -0.01 -8.21 -15.77
C ASP A 159 0.83 -8.97 -14.73
N TRP A 160 1.55 -8.25 -13.86
CA TRP A 160 2.43 -8.80 -12.83
C TRP A 160 2.23 -8.14 -11.46
N PHE A 161 2.22 -8.97 -10.41
CA PHE A 161 2.21 -8.58 -9.00
C PHE A 161 3.62 -8.57 -8.44
N ILE A 162 4.00 -7.48 -7.76
CA ILE A 162 5.34 -7.25 -7.20
C ILE A 162 5.22 -6.85 -5.72
N PRO A 163 5.41 -7.80 -4.78
CA PRO A 163 5.49 -7.51 -3.35
C PRO A 163 6.83 -6.85 -3.00
N LEU A 164 6.76 -5.70 -2.34
CA LEU A 164 7.91 -4.92 -1.85
C LEU A 164 7.74 -4.59 -0.37
N SER A 165 8.85 -4.27 0.28
CA SER A 165 8.86 -3.69 1.63
C SER A 165 9.37 -2.25 1.61
N ALA A 166 9.14 -1.51 2.70
CA ALA A 166 9.70 -0.18 2.91
C ALA A 166 11.25 -0.12 2.94
N SER A 167 11.94 -1.27 2.96
CA SER A 167 13.40 -1.37 2.81
C SER A 167 13.88 -1.69 1.39
N SER A 168 12.97 -2.01 0.46
CA SER A 168 13.29 -2.27 -0.95
C SER A 168 13.63 -0.95 -1.67
N TYR A 169 14.44 -1.01 -2.74
CA TYR A 169 14.74 0.14 -3.59
C TYR A 169 15.05 -0.29 -5.02
N PRO A 170 14.58 0.42 -6.07
CA PRO A 170 14.88 0.07 -7.46
C PRO A 170 16.36 0.29 -7.79
N LEU A 171 16.93 -0.63 -8.59
CA LEU A 171 18.26 -0.50 -9.21
C LEU A 171 18.20 -0.10 -10.70
N MET A 172 17.03 -0.18 -11.31
CA MET A 172 16.72 0.26 -12.67
C MET A 172 15.58 1.27 -12.63
N ASN A 173 15.51 2.18 -13.62
CA ASN A 173 14.37 3.08 -13.72
C ASN A 173 13.11 2.31 -14.20
N GLN A 174 11.95 2.95 -14.03
CA GLN A 174 10.67 2.30 -14.30
C GLN A 174 10.41 2.08 -15.80
N ASP A 175 10.96 2.94 -16.67
CA ASP A 175 10.75 2.89 -18.11
C ASP A 175 11.55 1.75 -18.76
N ASP A 176 12.82 1.56 -18.35
CA ASP A 176 13.66 0.44 -18.77
C ASP A 176 13.09 -0.91 -18.30
N LEU A 177 12.53 -0.95 -17.08
CA LEU A 177 11.85 -2.15 -16.56
C LEU A 177 10.61 -2.49 -17.41
N LEU A 178 9.77 -1.49 -17.69
CA LEU A 178 8.59 -1.65 -18.56
C LEU A 178 8.98 -2.05 -19.99
N HIS A 179 10.04 -1.46 -20.54
CA HIS A 179 10.59 -1.79 -21.85
C HIS A 179 11.10 -3.24 -21.88
N ALA A 180 11.94 -3.65 -20.93
CA ALA A 180 12.46 -5.02 -20.85
C ALA A 180 11.32 -6.05 -20.74
N PHE A 181 10.35 -5.81 -19.86
CA PHE A 181 9.19 -6.69 -19.69
C PHE A 181 8.24 -6.66 -20.89
N THR A 182 8.29 -5.66 -21.77
CA THR A 182 7.45 -5.62 -22.99
C THR A 182 7.65 -6.87 -23.84
N PHE A 183 8.88 -7.39 -23.92
CA PHE A 183 9.28 -8.54 -24.74
C PHE A 183 9.09 -9.90 -24.06
N LEU A 184 8.68 -9.94 -22.79
CA LEU A 184 8.53 -11.18 -22.02
C LEU A 184 7.06 -11.68 -22.07
N PRO A 185 6.80 -12.98 -22.29
CA PRO A 185 5.47 -13.56 -22.12
C PRO A 185 4.87 -13.22 -20.75
N ARG A 186 3.60 -12.80 -20.73
CA ARG A 186 2.92 -12.23 -19.54
C ARG A 186 2.61 -13.28 -18.47
N GLU A 187 2.67 -14.55 -18.86
CA GLU A 187 2.38 -15.73 -18.06
C GLU A 187 3.55 -16.10 -17.13
N LEU A 188 4.75 -15.54 -17.37
CA LEU A 188 5.98 -15.90 -16.66
C LEU A 188 5.98 -15.46 -15.19
N ASN A 189 6.54 -16.31 -14.34
CA ASN A 189 6.71 -16.13 -12.91
C ASN A 189 8.19 -16.15 -12.56
N PHE A 190 8.69 -15.05 -11.98
CA PHE A 190 10.08 -14.85 -11.61
C PHE A 190 10.26 -15.21 -10.13
N ILE A 191 10.88 -16.36 -9.87
CA ILE A 191 11.05 -16.94 -8.55
C ILE A 191 12.45 -17.54 -8.45
N ASP A 192 13.26 -17.14 -7.47
CA ASP A 192 14.59 -17.73 -7.28
C ASP A 192 14.47 -19.05 -6.51
N TYR A 193 14.77 -20.17 -7.17
CA TYR A 193 14.55 -21.52 -6.61
C TYR A 193 15.85 -22.12 -6.04
N ILE A 194 15.79 -22.56 -4.77
CA ILE A 194 16.88 -23.28 -4.13
C ILE A 194 16.65 -24.79 -4.31
N SER A 195 17.35 -25.39 -5.27
CA SER A 195 17.23 -26.81 -5.65
C SER A 195 17.51 -27.82 -4.54
N ASN A 196 18.18 -27.40 -3.47
CA ASN A 196 18.34 -28.21 -2.26
C ASN A 196 18.36 -27.31 -1.02
N PRO A 197 17.20 -27.01 -0.38
CA PRO A 197 17.19 -26.29 0.88
C PRO A 197 17.99 -27.09 1.90
N GLY A 198 18.98 -26.43 2.51
CA GLY A 198 19.95 -27.08 3.39
C GLY A 198 19.27 -27.76 4.58
N TRP A 199 19.96 -28.71 5.20
CA TRP A 199 19.45 -29.52 6.33
C TRP A 199 18.82 -28.67 7.46
N LYS A 200 19.32 -27.46 7.71
CA LYS A 200 18.74 -26.49 8.66
C LYS A 200 17.35 -26.01 8.23
N GLN A 201 17.21 -25.56 6.99
CA GLN A 201 15.96 -25.03 6.43
C GLN A 201 14.88 -26.13 6.36
N ARG A 202 15.25 -27.38 6.07
CA ARG A 202 14.34 -28.55 6.20
C ARG A 202 13.88 -28.78 7.66
N GLY A 203 14.77 -28.56 8.63
CA GLY A 203 14.44 -28.67 10.05
C GLY A 203 13.44 -27.60 10.52
N GLU A 204 13.50 -26.39 9.95
CA GLU A 204 12.55 -25.30 10.23
C GLU A 204 11.22 -25.49 9.50
N ILE A 205 11.22 -25.90 8.23
CA ILE A 205 10.02 -26.18 7.43
C ILE A 205 9.16 -27.31 8.05
N ASN A 206 9.80 -28.31 8.65
CA ASN A 206 9.10 -29.43 9.28
C ASN A 206 8.57 -29.11 10.68
N ARG A 207 9.03 -28.05 11.35
CA ARG A 207 8.56 -27.67 12.68
C ARG A 207 7.19 -27.01 12.60
N ILE A 208 6.30 -27.40 13.50
CA ILE A 208 5.01 -26.73 13.63
C ILE A 208 5.23 -25.35 14.26
N VAL A 209 4.69 -24.33 13.61
CA VAL A 209 4.72 -22.94 14.09
C VAL A 209 3.29 -22.47 14.31
N VAL A 210 3.07 -21.69 15.37
CA VAL A 210 1.83 -20.94 15.59
C VAL A 210 2.16 -19.47 15.47
N ASP A 211 1.50 -18.80 14.52
CA ASP A 211 1.56 -17.35 14.36
C ASP A 211 0.35 -16.69 15.05
N PRO A 212 0.53 -16.03 16.22
CA PRO A 212 -0.58 -15.40 16.92
C PRO A 212 -1.17 -14.19 16.18
N ASN A 213 -0.44 -13.64 15.21
CA ASN A 213 -0.83 -12.43 14.46
C ASN A 213 -2.01 -12.66 13.51
N LEU A 214 -2.36 -13.93 13.22
CA LEU A 214 -3.62 -14.26 12.54
C LEU A 214 -4.87 -14.01 13.42
N TYR A 215 -4.70 -13.93 14.74
CA TYR A 215 -5.80 -13.81 15.72
C TYR A 215 -5.73 -12.54 16.56
N TYR A 216 -4.53 -12.02 16.81
CA TYR A 216 -4.28 -10.85 17.65
C TYR A 216 -4.14 -9.56 16.83
N LYS A 217 -4.48 -8.44 17.47
CA LYS A 217 -4.45 -7.09 16.84
C LYS A 217 -3.09 -6.40 16.89
N SER A 218 -2.08 -7.03 17.49
CA SER A 218 -0.76 -6.45 17.76
C SER A 218 0.34 -7.39 17.30
N ASN A 219 1.36 -6.85 16.65
CA ASN A 219 2.55 -7.60 16.22
C ASN A 219 3.19 -8.35 17.42
N THR A 220 3.28 -9.67 17.31
CA THR A 220 3.79 -10.61 18.32
C THR A 220 4.80 -11.59 17.70
N PRO A 221 5.74 -12.15 18.49
CA PRO A 221 6.62 -13.21 17.99
C PRO A 221 5.82 -14.48 17.65
N ILE A 222 6.33 -15.27 16.71
CA ILE A 222 5.83 -16.62 16.42
C ILE A 222 6.26 -17.60 17.52
N ASN A 223 5.43 -18.60 17.78
CA ASN A 223 5.73 -19.67 18.72
C ASN A 223 6.08 -20.95 17.96
N TYR A 224 7.14 -21.63 18.37
CA TYR A 224 7.53 -22.94 17.83
C TYR A 224 6.99 -24.04 18.73
N ASP A 225 6.40 -25.07 18.13
CA ASP A 225 6.06 -26.31 18.81
C ASP A 225 7.27 -27.26 18.88
N VAL A 226 7.18 -28.27 19.74
CA VAL A 226 8.13 -29.39 19.82
C VAL A 226 7.87 -30.38 18.68
N GLU A 227 6.63 -30.48 18.21
CA GLU A 227 6.22 -31.40 17.16
C GLU A 227 6.74 -31.01 15.76
N THR A 228 6.94 -32.03 14.93
CA THR A 228 7.32 -31.88 13.53
C THR A 228 6.43 -32.71 12.63
N ARG A 229 6.23 -32.25 11.40
CA ARG A 229 5.43 -32.89 10.36
C ARG A 229 6.14 -32.77 9.02
N LYS A 230 5.87 -33.72 8.12
CA LYS A 230 6.28 -33.68 6.72
C LYS A 230 5.04 -34.05 5.88
N PRO A 231 4.76 -33.38 4.75
CA PRO A 231 3.68 -33.78 3.88
C PRO A 231 4.12 -34.96 2.99
N ASP A 232 3.20 -35.90 2.79
CA ASP A 232 3.37 -37.02 1.85
C ASP A 232 2.63 -36.77 0.52
N ALA A 233 1.78 -35.74 0.45
CA ALA A 233 0.88 -35.47 -0.67
C ALA A 233 1.39 -34.46 -1.71
N PHE A 234 2.53 -33.80 -1.43
CA PHE A 234 3.17 -32.82 -2.31
C PHE A 234 4.64 -32.63 -1.90
N GLU A 235 5.49 -32.20 -2.83
CA GLU A 235 6.87 -31.83 -2.52
C GLU A 235 6.96 -30.36 -2.11
N ILE A 236 7.77 -30.04 -1.10
CA ILE A 236 7.99 -28.65 -0.66
C ILE A 236 9.16 -28.06 -1.44
N PHE A 237 8.88 -26.93 -2.09
CA PHE A 237 9.87 -26.11 -2.80
C PHE A 237 10.11 -24.82 -2.02
N GLY A 238 11.33 -24.29 -2.08
CA GLY A 238 11.75 -23.11 -1.33
C GLY A 238 12.70 -22.22 -2.13
N GLY A 239 12.76 -20.94 -1.76
CA GLY A 239 13.43 -19.91 -2.55
C GLY A 239 13.47 -18.55 -1.87
N SER A 240 13.73 -17.51 -2.65
CA SER A 240 13.68 -16.12 -2.18
C SER A 240 12.25 -15.70 -1.78
N PRO A 241 12.04 -14.94 -0.69
CA PRO A 241 10.71 -14.39 -0.39
C PRO A 241 10.31 -13.26 -1.34
N TRP A 242 11.25 -12.77 -2.17
CA TRP A 242 11.00 -11.82 -3.24
C TRP A 242 10.65 -12.58 -4.51
N VAL A 243 9.61 -12.13 -5.20
CA VAL A 243 9.03 -12.80 -6.38
C VAL A 243 8.40 -11.75 -7.29
N ILE A 244 8.25 -12.04 -8.57
CA ILE A 244 7.36 -11.30 -9.48
C ILE A 244 6.41 -12.32 -10.12
N LEU A 245 5.14 -12.23 -9.79
CA LEU A 245 4.14 -13.26 -10.08
C LEU A 245 3.16 -12.79 -11.14
N SER A 246 2.88 -13.61 -12.15
CA SER A 246 1.92 -13.28 -13.20
C SER A 246 0.51 -13.21 -12.64
N ARG A 247 -0.34 -12.39 -13.27
CA ARG A 247 -1.74 -12.24 -12.83
C ARG A 247 -2.49 -13.57 -12.85
N SER A 248 -2.29 -14.42 -13.86
CA SER A 248 -2.92 -15.74 -13.93
C SER A 248 -2.56 -16.64 -12.73
N PHE A 249 -1.30 -16.61 -12.28
CA PHE A 249 -0.86 -17.34 -11.10
C PHE A 249 -1.43 -16.77 -9.79
N MET A 250 -1.58 -15.44 -9.69
CA MET A 250 -2.24 -14.82 -8.55
C MET A 250 -3.75 -15.10 -8.53
N GLU A 251 -4.42 -15.10 -9.68
CA GLU A 251 -5.82 -15.51 -9.81
C GLU A 251 -6.01 -16.97 -9.40
N PHE A 252 -5.08 -17.86 -9.78
CA PHE A 252 -5.06 -19.24 -9.31
C PHE A 252 -4.92 -19.35 -7.80
N CYS A 253 -4.02 -18.56 -7.19
CA CYS A 253 -3.82 -18.56 -5.74
C CYS A 253 -5.02 -17.99 -4.95
N ILE A 254 -5.72 -16.98 -5.50
CA ILE A 254 -6.80 -16.26 -4.81
C ILE A 254 -8.17 -16.88 -5.07
N TYR A 255 -8.52 -17.20 -6.32
CA TYR A 255 -9.78 -17.85 -6.66
C TYR A 255 -9.73 -19.36 -6.41
N GLY A 256 -8.54 -19.98 -6.51
CA GLY A 256 -8.32 -21.36 -6.11
C GLY A 256 -9.27 -22.34 -6.79
N TRP A 257 -9.31 -22.35 -8.13
CA TRP A 257 -10.15 -23.30 -8.87
C TRP A 257 -9.69 -24.76 -8.66
N ASP A 258 -8.37 -24.99 -8.50
CA ASP A 258 -7.85 -26.21 -7.89
C ASP A 258 -7.90 -26.14 -6.35
N ASN A 259 -7.97 -27.30 -5.71
CA ASN A 259 -7.77 -27.46 -4.28
C ASN A 259 -6.30 -27.28 -3.84
N ILE A 260 -5.30 -27.38 -4.74
CA ILE A 260 -3.87 -27.27 -4.40
C ILE A 260 -3.53 -25.98 -3.62
N PRO A 261 -3.83 -24.75 -4.10
CA PRO A 261 -3.57 -23.53 -3.33
C PRO A 261 -4.21 -23.53 -1.94
N ARG A 262 -5.44 -24.03 -1.83
CA ARG A 262 -6.20 -24.09 -0.57
C ARG A 262 -5.61 -25.10 0.42
N LYS A 263 -5.21 -26.29 -0.05
CA LYS A 263 -4.49 -27.31 0.75
C LYS A 263 -3.13 -26.81 1.23
N LEU A 264 -2.38 -26.16 0.33
CA LEU A 264 -1.07 -25.61 0.66
C LEU A 264 -1.18 -24.44 1.62
N LEU A 265 -2.20 -23.57 1.49
CA LEU A 265 -2.44 -22.49 2.45
C LEU A 265 -2.69 -23.05 3.86
N MET A 266 -3.54 -24.08 4.00
CA MET A 266 -3.74 -24.81 5.26
C MET A 266 -2.49 -25.52 5.79
N TYR A 267 -1.52 -25.84 4.93
CA TYR A 267 -0.22 -26.35 5.39
C TYR A 267 0.65 -25.19 5.89
N PHE A 268 0.84 -24.15 5.07
CA PHE A 268 1.74 -23.03 5.34
C PHE A 268 1.23 -22.04 6.40
N THR A 269 0.02 -22.19 6.93
CA THR A 269 -0.41 -21.51 8.18
C THR A 269 0.48 -21.83 9.37
N ASN A 270 1.11 -23.02 9.38
CA ASN A 270 1.87 -23.55 10.51
C ASN A 270 3.32 -23.93 10.15
N VAL A 271 3.98 -23.06 9.38
CA VAL A 271 5.38 -23.22 8.91
C VAL A 271 6.11 -21.89 9.11
N ALA A 272 7.39 -21.92 9.45
CA ALA A 272 8.25 -20.72 9.49
C ALA A 272 8.56 -20.23 8.06
N TYR A 273 8.66 -18.91 7.87
CA TYR A 273 8.98 -18.26 6.60
C TYR A 273 8.12 -18.74 5.41
N PRO A 274 6.77 -18.74 5.51
CA PRO A 274 5.92 -19.31 4.48
C PRO A 274 5.96 -18.53 3.15
N LEU A 275 6.42 -17.29 3.13
CA LEU A 275 6.69 -16.56 1.88
C LEU A 275 7.84 -17.16 1.05
N GLU A 276 8.85 -17.75 1.71
CA GLU A 276 9.96 -18.42 1.02
C GLU A 276 9.54 -19.74 0.37
N THR A 277 8.37 -20.29 0.71
CA THR A 277 8.01 -21.69 0.38
C THR A 277 6.63 -21.85 -0.27
N TYR A 278 5.63 -21.03 0.08
CA TYR A 278 4.27 -21.15 -0.43
C TYR A 278 4.20 -21.02 -1.96
N PHE A 279 4.64 -19.89 -2.53
CA PHE A 279 4.51 -19.65 -3.97
C PHE A 279 5.30 -20.66 -4.81
N HIS A 280 6.53 -20.98 -4.39
CA HIS A 280 7.36 -22.04 -4.99
C HIS A 280 6.65 -23.40 -4.95
N THR A 281 6.06 -23.77 -3.80
CA THR A 281 5.38 -25.05 -3.64
C THR A 281 4.09 -25.12 -4.46
N VAL A 282 3.30 -24.04 -4.48
CA VAL A 282 2.07 -23.97 -5.29
C VAL A 282 2.40 -24.11 -6.77
N ILE A 283 3.35 -23.33 -7.30
CA ILE A 283 3.63 -23.32 -8.74
C ILE A 283 4.28 -24.61 -9.23
N CYS A 284 5.24 -25.18 -8.49
CA CYS A 284 5.93 -26.41 -8.89
C CYS A 284 5.04 -27.66 -8.80
N ASN A 285 4.03 -27.69 -7.91
CA ASN A 285 3.08 -28.80 -7.83
C ASN A 285 1.85 -28.63 -8.75
N SER A 286 1.73 -27.51 -9.49
CA SER A 286 0.55 -27.21 -10.32
C SER A 286 0.83 -27.43 -11.81
N PHE A 287 0.11 -28.38 -12.42
CA PHE A 287 0.28 -28.75 -13.83
C PHE A 287 0.06 -27.58 -14.80
N GLU A 288 -0.89 -26.69 -14.49
CA GLU A 288 -1.25 -25.51 -15.30
C GLU A 288 -0.10 -24.52 -15.49
N PHE A 289 0.86 -24.48 -14.56
CA PHE A 289 1.97 -23.51 -14.55
C PHE A 289 3.32 -24.10 -14.97
N GLN A 290 3.33 -25.33 -15.51
CA GLN A 290 4.55 -25.93 -16.07
C GLN A 290 5.15 -25.05 -17.18
N ASN A 291 6.48 -24.91 -17.16
CA ASN A 291 7.26 -24.04 -18.06
C ASN A 291 6.95 -22.53 -17.97
N THR A 292 6.16 -22.07 -16.98
CA THR A 292 5.97 -20.63 -16.72
C THR A 292 6.98 -20.05 -15.72
N THR A 293 7.83 -20.88 -15.12
CA THR A 293 8.77 -20.48 -14.07
C THR A 293 10.14 -20.06 -14.63
N LEU A 294 10.65 -18.92 -14.17
CA LEU A 294 12.02 -18.48 -14.37
C LEU A 294 12.76 -18.47 -13.03
N SER A 295 13.89 -19.18 -12.97
CA SER A 295 14.73 -19.33 -11.77
C SER A 295 15.60 -18.08 -11.52
N ASN A 296 14.94 -16.94 -11.32
CA ASN A 296 15.53 -15.64 -10.98
C ASN A 296 14.39 -14.74 -10.46
N ASP A 297 14.56 -14.12 -9.29
CA ASP A 297 13.58 -13.23 -8.65
C ASP A 297 13.77 -11.74 -9.02
N LEU A 298 14.76 -11.45 -9.88
CA LEU A 298 15.20 -10.10 -10.28
C LEU A 298 15.55 -9.18 -9.10
N SER A 299 15.89 -9.76 -7.94
CA SER A 299 16.13 -9.04 -6.69
C SER A 299 17.58 -9.19 -6.23
N PHE A 300 18.18 -8.08 -5.80
CA PHE A 300 19.53 -8.10 -5.22
C PHE A 300 19.48 -7.93 -3.70
N CYS A 301 19.85 -8.98 -2.96
CA CYS A 301 20.02 -8.94 -1.51
C CYS A 301 21.50 -9.06 -1.13
N SER A 302 22.01 -8.10 -0.36
CA SER A 302 23.38 -8.14 0.17
C SER A 302 23.56 -9.33 1.12
N ALA A 303 24.70 -10.02 1.02
CA ALA A 303 24.95 -11.26 1.77
C ALA A 303 24.85 -11.12 3.30
N ASN A 304 25.01 -9.90 3.84
CA ASN A 304 24.88 -9.62 5.27
C ASN A 304 23.43 -9.52 5.77
N SER A 305 22.41 -9.47 4.89
CA SER A 305 20.99 -9.40 5.28
C SER A 305 20.27 -10.75 5.24
N ARG A 306 20.99 -11.87 5.04
CA ARG A 306 20.47 -13.25 5.05
C ARG A 306 20.85 -14.02 6.34
N ARG A 307 20.99 -13.32 7.47
CA ARG A 307 21.32 -13.86 8.80
C ARG A 307 20.40 -13.27 9.86
#